data_AF-A0A959NJU2-F1
#
_entry.id   AF-A0A959NJU2-F1
#
_cell.length_a   1.000
_cell.length_b   1.000
_cell.length_c   1.000
_cell.angle_alpha   90.00
_cell.angle_beta   90.00
_cell.angle_gamma   90.00
#
_symmetry.space_group_name_H-M   'P 1'
#
loop_
_entity.id
_entity.type
_entity.pdbx_description
1 polymer ?
#
loop_
_entity_poly.entity_id
_entity_poly.type
_entity_poly.pdbx_seq_one_letter_code
_entity_poly.pdbx_strand_id
1 'polypeptide(L)'
;AAERGFILGAKLVRGAYMEKERKRAVEKGYPSPIQIDKESTDKDYNAAVEFCIQHIEQISLIVASHNEESNMLAAKLMEQNGLPFNHP
;
A
#
# COMPACT_ATOMS: atom_id res chain seq x y z
N ALA A 1 -1.36 16.89 -0.82
CA ALA A 1 -0.42 17.00 0.32
C ALA A 1 0.61 18.07 0.02
N ALA A 2 1.46 17.86 -1.00
CA ALA A 2 2.48 18.84 -1.45
C ALA A 2 1.93 20.25 -1.70
N GLU A 3 0.94 20.42 -2.60
CA GLU A 3 0.34 21.73 -2.91
C GLU A 3 -0.24 22.46 -1.69
N ARG A 4 -0.65 21.70 -0.67
CA ARG A 4 -1.28 22.22 0.55
C ARG A 4 -0.30 22.26 1.74
N GLY A 5 0.97 21.91 1.54
CA GLY A 5 2.03 22.00 2.56
C GLY A 5 1.86 21.11 3.78
N PHE A 6 1.25 19.92 3.66
CA PHE A 6 1.10 18.97 4.79
C PHE A 6 1.67 17.58 4.49
N ILE A 7 2.05 16.85 5.55
CA ILE A 7 2.48 15.44 5.48
C ILE A 7 1.24 14.55 5.30
N LEU A 8 1.25 13.72 4.25
CA LEU A 8 0.17 12.77 4.01
C LEU A 8 0.25 11.60 4.99
N GLY A 9 -0.79 11.36 5.78
CA GLY A 9 -0.96 10.10 6.49
C GLY A 9 -1.61 9.05 5.59
N ALA A 10 -0.95 7.92 5.35
CA ALA A 10 -1.44 6.84 4.50
C ALA A 10 -1.42 5.50 5.24
N LYS A 11 -2.57 4.82 5.30
CA LYS A 11 -2.67 3.42 5.71
C LYS A 11 -2.86 2.55 4.48
N LEU A 12 -1.81 1.86 4.06
CA LEU A 12 -1.88 0.95 2.93
C LEU A 12 -2.53 -0.36 3.36
N VAL A 13 -3.52 -0.80 2.59
CA VAL A 13 -4.18 -2.11 2.68
C VAL A 13 -4.34 -2.68 1.27
N ARG A 14 -4.42 -4.01 1.14
CA ARG A 14 -4.73 -4.64 -0.17
C ARG A 14 -6.16 -4.39 -0.63
N GLY A 15 -7.10 -4.35 0.32
CA GLY A 15 -8.55 -4.29 0.06
C GLY A 15 -9.28 -5.46 0.72
N ALA A 16 -10.56 -5.25 1.04
CA ALA A 16 -11.37 -6.19 1.80
C ALA A 16 -12.66 -6.65 1.07
N TYR A 17 -12.85 -6.23 -0.19
CA TYR A 17 -14.14 -6.34 -0.89
C TYR A 17 -14.02 -6.97 -2.29
N MET A 18 -13.12 -7.95 -2.47
CA MET A 18 -12.75 -8.47 -3.79
C MET A 18 -13.93 -9.09 -4.54
N GLU A 19 -14.72 -9.94 -3.87
CA GLU A 19 -15.87 -10.63 -4.43
C GLU A 19 -17.01 -9.64 -4.72
N LYS A 20 -17.21 -8.68 -3.81
CA LYS A 20 -18.27 -7.68 -3.92
C LYS A 20 -18.03 -6.74 -5.11
N GLU A 21 -16.81 -6.27 -5.30
CA GLU A 21 -16.46 -5.39 -6.42
C GLU A 21 -16.53 -6.14 -7.76
N ARG A 22 -16.06 -7.39 -7.83
CA ARG A 22 -16.19 -8.21 -9.06
C ARG A 22 -17.64 -8.51 -9.42
N LYS A 23 -18.46 -8.90 -8.43
CA LYS A 23 -19.89 -9.13 -8.63
C LYS A 23 -20.57 -7.87 -9.19
N ARG A 24 -20.29 -6.71 -8.57
CA ARG A 24 -20.84 -5.42 -9.01
C ARG A 24 -20.42 -5.05 -10.44
N ALA A 25 -19.16 -5.29 -10.80
CA ALA A 25 -18.64 -5.03 -12.14
C ALA A 25 -19.38 -5.87 -13.21
N VAL A 26 -19.60 -7.16 -12.94
CA VAL A 26 -20.39 -8.05 -13.80
C VAL A 26 -21.85 -7.57 -13.91
N GLU A 27 -22.51 -7.30 -12.78
CA GLU A 27 -23.92 -6.86 -12.75
C GLU A 27 -24.17 -5.56 -13.53
N LYS A 28 -23.20 -4.65 -13.52
CA LYS A 28 -23.31 -3.34 -14.16
C LYS A 28 -22.61 -3.28 -15.54
N GLY A 29 -22.00 -4.37 -15.98
CA GLY A 29 -21.33 -4.44 -17.29
C GLY A 29 -20.13 -3.51 -17.45
N TYR A 30 -19.37 -3.23 -16.38
CA TYR A 30 -18.13 -2.45 -16.45
C TYR A 30 -16.91 -3.30 -16.05
N PRO A 31 -15.69 -2.94 -16.51
CA PRO A 31 -14.47 -3.65 -16.10
C PRO A 31 -14.27 -3.61 -14.58
N SER A 32 -13.84 -4.73 -14.00
CA SER A 32 -13.48 -4.78 -12.58
C SER A 32 -12.46 -3.68 -12.24
N PRO A 33 -12.68 -2.84 -11.20
CA PRO A 33 -11.78 -1.76 -10.85
C PRO A 33 -10.59 -2.24 -9.98
N ILE A 34 -10.63 -3.49 -9.52
CA ILE A 34 -9.60 -4.10 -8.69
C ILE A 34 -8.69 -4.98 -9.53
N GLN A 35 -7.50 -5.24 -9.00
CA GLN A 35 -6.49 -6.09 -9.63
C GLN A 35 -7.01 -7.48 -10.02
N ILE A 36 -6.44 -8.03 -11.10
CA ILE A 36 -6.91 -9.26 -11.73
C ILE A 36 -6.71 -10.50 -10.86
N ASP A 37 -5.68 -10.51 -10.01
CA ASP A 37 -5.37 -11.58 -9.08
C ASP A 37 -4.62 -11.05 -7.84
N LYS A 38 -4.34 -11.98 -6.92
CA LYS A 38 -3.62 -11.70 -5.69
C LYS A 38 -2.18 -11.27 -5.94
N GLU A 39 -1.47 -11.91 -6.87
CA GLU A 39 -0.07 -11.60 -7.16
C GLU A 39 0.10 -10.18 -7.70
N SER A 40 -0.78 -9.76 -8.60
CA SER A 40 -0.85 -8.39 -9.11
C SER A 40 -1.14 -7.40 -7.99
N THR A 41 -2.01 -7.76 -7.03
CA THR A 41 -2.28 -6.95 -5.84
C THR A 41 -1.05 -6.86 -4.93
N ASP A 42 -0.35 -7.97 -4.72
CA ASP A 42 0.87 -8.01 -3.89
C ASP A 42 1.98 -7.15 -4.47
N LYS A 43 2.18 -7.23 -5.79
CA LYS A 43 3.17 -6.42 -6.51
C LYS A 43 2.91 -4.92 -6.34
N ASP A 44 1.67 -4.49 -6.58
CA ASP A 44 1.30 -3.08 -6.45
C ASP A 44 1.34 -2.61 -4.99
N TYR A 45 0.92 -3.44 -4.04
CA TYR A 45 1.02 -3.14 -2.61
C TYR A 45 2.48 -2.92 -2.20
N ASN A 46 3.38 -3.82 -2.62
CA ASN A 46 4.81 -3.72 -2.31
C ASN A 46 5.46 -2.50 -2.98
N ALA A 47 5.10 -2.20 -4.23
CA ALA A 47 5.55 -0.99 -4.92
C ALA A 47 5.07 0.29 -4.22
N ALA A 48 3.83 0.30 -3.72
CA ALA A 48 3.31 1.43 -2.94
C ALA A 48 4.03 1.61 -1.59
N VAL A 49 4.36 0.51 -0.90
CA VAL A 49 5.19 0.55 0.32
C VAL A 49 6.55 1.16 0.03
N GLU A 50 7.23 0.69 -1.02
CA GLU A 50 8.53 1.24 -1.44
C GLU A 50 8.44 2.73 -1.75
N PHE A 51 7.45 3.14 -2.56
CA PHE A 51 7.21 4.54 -2.88
C PHE A 51 7.04 5.39 -1.62
N CYS A 52 6.22 4.95 -0.66
CA CYS A 52 5.99 5.69 0.57
C CYS A 52 7.25 5.81 1.42
N ILE A 53 8.07 4.76 1.54
CA ILE A 53 9.31 4.80 2.31
C ILE A 53 10.35 5.72 1.66
N GLN A 54 10.45 5.73 0.32
CA GLN A 54 11.34 6.65 -0.41
C GLN A 54 10.95 8.13 -0.25
N HIS A 55 9.71 8.40 0.18
CA HIS A 55 9.16 9.74 0.36
C HIS A 55 8.68 9.97 1.81
N ILE A 56 9.36 9.35 2.78
CA ILE A 56 8.94 9.36 4.19
C ILE A 56 8.88 10.76 4.81
N GLU A 57 9.67 11.71 4.28
CA GLU A 57 9.63 13.13 4.68
C GLU A 57 8.31 13.82 4.30
N GLN A 58 7.58 13.29 3.30
CA GLN A 58 6.29 13.82 2.85
C GLN A 58 5.11 12.91 3.19
N ILE A 59 5.37 11.66 3.59
CA ILE A 59 4.36 10.62 3.82
C ILE A 59 4.63 9.91 5.14
N SER A 60 3.65 9.97 6.05
CA SER A 60 3.58 9.08 7.21
C SER A 60 2.83 7.80 6.83
N LEU A 61 3.49 6.65 6.95
CA LEU A 61 3.01 5.36 6.43
C LEU A 61 2.61 4.39 7.54
N ILE A 62 1.46 3.75 7.38
CA ILE A 62 1.08 2.51 8.08
C ILE A 62 1.04 1.36 7.06
N VAL A 63 1.87 0.34 7.29
CA VAL A 63 1.86 -0.92 6.52
C VAL A 63 0.86 -1.89 7.18
N ALA A 64 -0.38 -1.95 6.68
CA ALA A 64 -1.42 -2.79 7.26
C ALA A 64 -1.58 -4.10 6.46
N SER A 65 -0.79 -5.10 6.85
CA SER A 65 -0.73 -6.41 6.20
C SER A 65 -0.39 -7.52 7.21
N HIS A 66 -0.98 -8.71 7.01
CA HIS A 66 -0.55 -9.95 7.68
C HIS A 66 0.41 -10.79 6.82
N ASN A 67 0.69 -10.35 5.59
CA ASN A 67 1.63 -11.03 4.72
C ASN A 67 3.07 -10.72 5.18
N GLU A 68 3.79 -11.78 5.54
CA GLU A 68 5.16 -11.73 6.07
C GLU A 68 6.13 -11.08 5.09
N GLU A 69 6.08 -11.42 3.80
CA GLU A 69 6.99 -10.89 2.78
C GLU A 69 6.85 -9.37 2.64
N SER A 70 5.62 -8.86 2.56
CA SER A 70 5.36 -7.41 2.51
C SER A 70 5.85 -6.69 3.77
N ASN A 71 5.67 -7.29 4.95
CA ASN A 71 6.10 -6.70 6.21
C ASN A 71 7.64 -6.71 6.34
N MET A 72 8.28 -7.80 5.91
CA MET A 72 9.72 -7.93 5.88
C MET A 72 10.36 -6.98 4.85
N LEU A 73 9.72 -6.78 3.70
CA LEU A 73 10.13 -5.80 2.71
C LEU A 73 10.17 -4.40 3.32
N ALA A 74 9.11 -3.98 4.01
CA ALA A 74 9.06 -2.68 4.66
C ALA A 74 10.19 -2.49 5.69
N ALA A 75 10.42 -3.49 6.54
CA ALA A 75 11.51 -3.45 7.53
C ALA A 75 12.90 -3.33 6.88
N LYS A 76 13.15 -4.09 5.80
CA LYS A 76 14.40 -4.01 5.04
C LYS A 76 14.59 -2.66 4.37
N LEU A 77 13.53 -2.11 3.78
CA LEU A 77 13.58 -0.78 3.16
C LEU A 77 13.87 0.29 4.21
N MET A 78 13.29 0.21 5.40
CA MET A 78 13.62 1.11 6.51
C MET A 78 15.11 1.03 6.87
N GLU A 79 15.64 -0.18 7.06
CA GLU A 79 17.07 -0.39 7.34
C GLU A 79 17.98 0.21 6.26
N GLN A 80 17.67 -0.07 4.99
CA GLN A 80 18.43 0.41 3.83
C GLN A 80 18.41 1.94 3.70
N ASN A 81 17.32 2.58 4.11
CA ASN A 81 17.20 4.04 4.10
C ASN A 81 17.68 4.68 5.42
N GLY A 82 18.26 3.91 6.34
CA GLY A 82 18.75 4.41 7.63
C GLY A 82 17.65 4.93 8.55
N LEU A 83 16.42 4.44 8.39
CA LEU A 83 15.27 4.87 9.19
C LEU A 83 15.24 4.15 10.54
N PRO A 84 14.97 4.87 11.64
CA PRO A 84 14.87 4.27 12.96
C PRO A 84 13.65 3.35 13.07
N PHE A 85 13.83 2.17 13.67
CA PHE A 85 12.71 1.25 13.99
C PHE A 85 11.87 1.70 15.19
N ASN A 86 12.31 2.72 15.91
CA ASN A 86 11.71 3.25 17.12
C ASN A 86 11.26 4.70 16.95
N HIS A 87 10.69 5.03 15.78
CA HIS A 87 10.11 6.35 15.56
C HIS A 87 8.92 6.57 16.53
N PRO A 88 8.88 7.68 17.29
CA PRO A 88 7.78 8.00 18.20
C PRO A 88 6.45 8.25 17.49
#